data_AF-A0A1H4WP65-F1
#
_entry.id   AF-A0A1H4WP65-F1
#
_cell.length_a   1.000
_cell.length_b   1.000
_cell.length_c   1.000
_cell.angle_alpha   90.00
_cell.angle_beta   90.00
_cell.angle_gamma   90.00
#
_symmetry.space_group_name_H-M   'P 1'
#
loop_
_entity.id
_entity.type
_entity.pdbx_description
1 polymer ?
#
loop_
_entity_poly.entity_id
_entity_poly.type
_entity_poly.pdbx_seq_one_letter_code
_entity_poly.pdbx_strand_id
1 'polypeptide(L)'
;MRPGAPVVHDKDAATARISRPQNNVVGEAHGEIGSVETGFAEADAVYEDTYRTQRVQHASLETHGAVAWFDEDNRLTVRTSSQTPFLTRRALCALYDLPEEQVRVVGGGFGGWSTPEPNSSTARPPATRSPST
;
A
#
# COMPACT_ATOMS: atom_id res chain seq x y z
N MET A 1 -15.90 -13.03 -14.22
CA MET A 1 -15.73 -12.14 -15.40
C MET A 1 -16.66 -12.60 -16.50
N ARG A 2 -17.24 -11.69 -17.27
CA ARG A 2 -18.04 -12.08 -18.46
C ARG A 2 -17.09 -12.65 -19.53
N PRO A 3 -17.44 -13.72 -20.25
CA PRO A 3 -16.67 -14.18 -21.39
C PRO A 3 -16.42 -13.04 -22.39
N GLY A 4 -15.17 -12.89 -22.86
CA GLY A 4 -14.78 -11.85 -23.84
C GLY A 4 -14.52 -10.45 -23.26
N ALA A 5 -14.52 -10.27 -21.94
CA ALA A 5 -14.11 -8.99 -21.35
C ALA A 5 -12.65 -8.65 -21.72
N PRO A 6 -12.35 -7.40 -22.09
CA PRO A 6 -11.00 -6.99 -22.49
C PRO A 6 -10.03 -7.09 -21.30
N VAL A 7 -8.84 -7.62 -21.56
CA VAL A 7 -7.76 -7.67 -20.56
C VAL A 7 -7.16 -6.28 -20.43
N VAL A 8 -7.40 -5.63 -19.28
CA VAL A 8 -6.90 -4.27 -18.99
C VAL A 8 -5.44 -4.30 -18.53
N HIS A 9 -5.03 -5.38 -17.87
CA HIS A 9 -3.69 -5.54 -17.32
C HIS A 9 -3.18 -6.96 -17.57
N ASP A 10 -2.42 -7.13 -18.65
CA ASP A 10 -1.69 -8.36 -18.92
C ASP A 10 -0.42 -8.38 -18.07
N LYS A 11 -0.58 -8.90 -16.84
CA LYS A 11 0.47 -8.92 -15.83
C LYS A 11 0.92 -10.37 -15.63
N ASP A 12 2.21 -10.59 -15.80
CA ASP A 12 2.84 -11.84 -15.39
C ASP A 12 2.60 -12.10 -13.90
N ALA A 13 2.05 -13.28 -13.57
CA ALA A 13 1.64 -13.62 -12.21
C ALA A 13 2.83 -13.64 -11.23
N ALA A 14 4.00 -14.11 -11.69
CA ALA A 14 5.20 -14.21 -10.87
C ALA A 14 5.76 -12.84 -10.50
N THR A 15 5.76 -11.91 -11.45
CA THR A 15 6.27 -10.54 -11.25
C THR A 15 5.26 -9.66 -10.51
N ALA A 16 3.95 -9.82 -10.79
CA ALA A 16 2.90 -8.97 -10.25
C ALA A 16 2.35 -9.43 -8.89
N ARG A 17 2.74 -10.62 -8.40
CA ARG A 17 2.26 -11.21 -7.14
C ARG A 17 0.73 -11.35 -7.11
N ILE A 18 0.14 -11.78 -8.23
CA ILE A 18 -1.30 -12.00 -8.39
C ILE A 18 -1.56 -13.51 -8.46
N SER A 19 -2.48 -14.02 -7.64
CA SER A 19 -2.76 -15.46 -7.56
C SER A 19 -3.32 -16.05 -8.86
N ARG A 20 -4.45 -15.52 -9.38
CA ARG A 20 -5.08 -16.00 -10.63
C ARG A 20 -5.52 -14.81 -11.48
N PRO A 21 -4.62 -14.22 -12.29
CA PRO A 21 -4.90 -12.99 -13.04
C PRO A 21 -6.04 -13.15 -14.07
N GLN A 22 -6.20 -14.34 -14.65
CA GLN A 22 -7.26 -14.63 -15.63
C GLN A 22 -8.67 -14.64 -15.00
N ASN A 23 -8.75 -14.80 -13.67
CA ASN A 23 -10.01 -14.93 -12.93
C ASN A 23 -10.35 -13.69 -12.09
N ASN A 24 -9.54 -12.63 -12.16
CA ASN A 24 -9.64 -11.45 -11.29
C ASN A 24 -9.53 -11.83 -9.79
N VAL A 25 -8.64 -12.77 -9.46
CA VAL A 25 -8.35 -13.17 -8.07
C VAL A 25 -6.94 -12.70 -7.71
N VAL A 26 -6.86 -11.64 -6.90
CA VAL A 26 -5.59 -11.07 -6.44
C VAL A 26 -4.88 -11.96 -5.42
N GLY A 27 -5.64 -12.56 -4.51
CA GLY A 27 -5.14 -13.46 -3.48
C GLY A 27 -6.22 -14.44 -3.02
N GLU A 28 -5.78 -15.55 -2.46
CA GLU A 28 -6.60 -16.63 -1.92
C GLU A 28 -5.85 -17.25 -0.74
N ALA A 29 -6.58 -17.60 0.31
CA ALA A 29 -6.02 -18.24 1.50
C ALA A 29 -6.90 -19.42 1.89
N HIS A 30 -6.28 -20.57 2.13
CA HIS A 30 -6.91 -21.79 2.60
C HIS A 30 -6.17 -22.23 3.86
N GLY A 31 -6.90 -22.53 4.92
CA GLY A 31 -6.31 -22.94 6.19
C GLY A 31 -7.30 -23.73 7.02
N GLU A 32 -6.79 -24.71 7.74
CA GLU A 32 -7.53 -25.56 8.66
C GLU A 32 -6.73 -25.70 9.96
N ILE A 33 -7.41 -25.83 11.09
CA ILE A 33 -6.82 -26.12 12.40
C ILE A 33 -7.63 -27.25 13.03
N GLY A 34 -7.00 -28.40 13.29
CA GLY A 34 -7.69 -29.59 13.80
C GLY A 34 -8.43 -30.35 12.69
N SER A 35 -9.50 -31.07 13.05
CA SER A 35 -10.47 -31.62 12.08
C SER A 35 -11.78 -30.88 12.21
N VAL A 36 -12.11 -30.12 11.17
CA VAL A 36 -13.38 -29.39 11.10
C VAL A 36 -14.55 -30.38 11.04
N GLU A 37 -14.41 -31.49 10.33
CA GLU A 37 -15.45 -32.51 10.17
C GLU A 37 -15.87 -33.14 11.50
N THR A 38 -14.92 -33.53 12.36
CA THR A 38 -15.22 -34.05 13.69
C THR A 38 -15.97 -33.00 14.53
N GLY A 39 -15.52 -31.74 14.50
CA GLY A 39 -16.17 -30.66 15.23
C GLY A 39 -17.63 -30.44 14.82
N PHE A 40 -17.94 -30.53 13.52
CA PHE A 40 -19.31 -30.45 13.03
C PHE A 40 -20.14 -31.68 13.41
N ALA A 41 -19.55 -32.88 13.43
CA ALA A 41 -20.26 -34.12 13.76
C ALA A 41 -20.64 -34.22 15.24
N GLU A 42 -19.83 -33.63 16.14
CA GLU A 42 -20.03 -33.68 17.59
C GLU A 42 -20.87 -32.52 18.15
N ALA A 43 -21.22 -31.51 17.32
CA ALA A 43 -21.92 -30.32 17.76
C ALA A 43 -23.41 -30.59 18.08
N ASP A 44 -23.88 -30.09 19.23
CA ASP A 44 -25.30 -30.14 19.59
C ASP A 44 -26.19 -29.27 18.68
N ALA A 45 -25.62 -28.21 18.10
CA ALA A 45 -26.29 -27.32 17.16
C ALA A 45 -25.28 -26.67 16.20
N VAL A 46 -25.72 -26.41 14.96
CA VAL A 46 -24.94 -25.75 13.92
C VAL A 46 -25.71 -24.52 13.42
N TYR A 47 -25.02 -23.38 13.30
CA TYR A 47 -25.56 -22.17 12.70
C TYR A 47 -24.73 -21.75 11.50
N GLU A 48 -25.39 -21.53 10.37
CA GLU A 48 -24.77 -21.08 9.12
C GLU A 48 -25.51 -19.85 8.59
N ASP A 49 -24.75 -18.82 8.23
CA ASP A 49 -25.30 -17.59 7.66
C ASP A 49 -24.25 -16.85 6.80
N THR A 50 -24.73 -16.00 5.91
CA THR A 50 -23.89 -15.19 5.02
C THR A 50 -23.89 -13.73 5.46
N TYR A 51 -22.77 -13.29 5.99
CA TYR A 51 -22.56 -11.91 6.41
C TYR A 51 -21.90 -11.08 5.30
N ARG A 52 -22.33 -9.82 5.17
CA ARG A 52 -21.69 -8.81 4.30
C ARG A 52 -21.51 -7.52 5.06
N THR A 53 -20.34 -6.90 4.92
CA THR A 53 -20.04 -5.59 5.50
C THR A 53 -19.86 -4.55 4.39
N GLN A 54 -20.19 -3.30 4.69
CA GLN A 54 -19.98 -2.18 3.77
C GLN A 54 -18.52 -1.72 3.76
N ARG A 55 -18.14 -1.00 2.70
CA ARG A 55 -16.88 -0.25 2.67
C ARG A 55 -16.95 0.90 3.68
N VAL A 56 -15.92 1.05 4.49
CA VAL A 56 -15.75 2.15 5.45
C VAL A 56 -14.42 2.86 5.21
N GLN A 57 -14.32 4.12 5.60
CA GLN A 57 -13.09 4.93 5.51
C GLN A 57 -12.68 5.38 6.91
N HIS A 58 -11.37 5.45 7.17
CA HIS A 58 -10.81 5.86 8.47
C HIS A 58 -11.24 7.26 8.92
N ALA A 59 -11.55 8.16 7.98
CA ALA A 59 -12.06 9.51 8.24
C ALA A 59 -11.22 10.31 9.27
N SER A 60 -9.89 10.23 9.16
CA SER A 60 -8.97 11.00 10.00
C SER A 60 -9.23 12.51 9.90
N LEU A 61 -9.16 13.21 11.03
CA LEU A 61 -9.36 14.67 11.07
C LEU A 61 -8.25 15.45 10.35
N GLU A 62 -7.03 14.93 10.40
CA GLU A 62 -5.92 15.45 9.60
C GLU A 62 -5.98 14.85 8.19
N THR A 63 -5.99 15.71 7.18
CA THR A 63 -5.94 15.29 5.78
C THR A 63 -4.54 14.81 5.39
N HIS A 64 -4.47 13.91 4.42
CA HIS A 64 -3.19 13.44 3.88
C HIS A 64 -2.34 14.59 3.30
N GLY A 65 -1.09 14.69 3.75
CA GLY A 65 -0.17 15.72 3.29
C GLY A 65 1.31 15.34 3.43
N ALA A 66 2.13 15.95 2.59
CA ALA A 66 3.58 15.88 2.69
C ALA A 66 4.25 17.16 2.16
N VAL A 67 5.39 17.50 2.76
CA VAL A 67 6.31 18.54 2.28
C VAL A 67 7.68 17.91 2.12
N ALA A 68 8.32 18.17 0.99
CA ALA A 68 9.64 17.64 0.68
C ALA A 68 10.60 18.76 0.25
N TRP A 69 11.87 18.66 0.66
CA TRP A 69 12.93 19.60 0.31
C TRP A 69 14.29 18.90 0.35
N PHE A 70 15.29 19.47 -0.33
CA PHE A 70 16.69 19.07 -0.16
C PHE A 70 17.30 19.88 0.98
N ASP A 71 17.99 19.21 1.91
CA ASP A 71 18.71 19.87 3.00
C ASP A 71 20.12 20.35 2.58
N GLU A 72 20.88 20.89 3.53
CA GLU A 72 22.22 21.44 3.31
C GLU A 72 23.23 20.37 2.85
N ASP A 73 22.98 19.10 3.18
CA ASP A 73 23.79 17.94 2.76
C ASP A 73 23.28 17.33 1.44
N ASN A 74 22.38 18.03 0.75
CA ASN A 74 21.72 17.58 -0.49
C ASN A 74 20.93 16.26 -0.34
N ARG A 75 20.35 16.01 0.85
CA ARG A 75 19.49 14.86 1.12
C ARG A 75 18.03 15.23 0.95
N LEU A 76 17.25 14.34 0.33
CA LEU A 76 15.80 14.49 0.24
C LEU A 76 15.17 14.29 1.61
N THR A 77 14.71 15.36 2.24
CA THR A 77 13.93 15.32 3.48
C THR A 77 12.45 15.44 3.18
N VAL A 78 11.66 14.51 3.72
CA VAL A 78 10.20 14.47 3.57
C VAL A 78 9.55 14.47 4.94
N ARG A 79 8.71 15.47 5.21
CA ARG A 79 7.79 15.48 6.35
C ARG A 79 6.40 15.13 5.86
N THR A 80 5.80 14.08 6.42
CA THR A 80 4.53 13.51 5.94
C THR A 80 3.64 13.09 7.10
N SER A 81 2.32 13.04 6.88
CA SER A 81 1.34 12.46 7.81
C SER A 81 1.38 10.91 7.89
N SER A 82 2.46 10.29 7.42
CA SER A 82 2.62 8.83 7.31
C SER A 82 2.89 8.16 8.66
N GLN A 83 2.25 7.01 8.92
CA GLN A 83 2.57 6.17 10.08
C GLN A 83 3.71 5.17 9.80
N THR A 84 4.17 5.07 8.54
CA THR A 84 5.19 4.11 8.11
C THR A 84 6.38 4.81 7.46
N PRO A 85 7.12 5.67 8.20
CA PRO A 85 8.20 6.47 7.64
C PRO A 85 9.31 5.64 6.98
N PHE A 86 9.63 4.45 7.53
CA PHE A 86 10.62 3.55 6.94
C PHE A 86 10.18 2.93 5.61
N LEU A 87 8.92 2.48 5.51
CA LEU A 87 8.38 1.95 4.25
C LEU A 87 8.24 3.07 3.21
N THR A 88 7.86 4.26 3.66
CA THR A 88 7.81 5.46 2.81
C THR A 88 9.19 5.79 2.26
N ARG A 89 10.23 5.81 3.10
CA ARG A 89 11.63 6.00 2.67
C ARG A 89 12.05 4.96 1.64
N ARG A 90 11.80 3.67 1.89
CA ARG A 90 12.14 2.58 0.96
C ARG A 90 11.46 2.75 -0.39
N ALA A 91 10.18 3.13 -0.39
CA ALA A 91 9.44 3.39 -1.63
C ALA A 91 10.02 4.58 -2.41
N LEU A 92 10.38 5.68 -1.72
CA LEU A 92 11.02 6.85 -2.34
C LEU A 92 12.39 6.52 -2.94
N CYS A 93 13.21 5.73 -2.23
CA CYS A 93 14.52 5.28 -2.72
C CYS A 93 14.36 4.47 -4.01
N ALA A 94 13.42 3.51 -4.03
CA ALA A 94 13.14 2.70 -5.22
C ALA A 94 12.54 3.51 -6.38
N LEU A 95 11.73 4.53 -6.09
CA LEU A 95 11.07 5.34 -7.12
C LEU A 95 12.05 6.32 -7.79
N TYR A 96 12.94 6.93 -7.01
CA TYR A 96 13.87 7.96 -7.49
C TYR A 96 15.29 7.44 -7.74
N ASP A 97 15.52 6.13 -7.57
CA ASP A 97 16.84 5.50 -7.68
C ASP A 97 17.89 6.19 -6.79
N LEU A 98 17.49 6.48 -5.55
CA LEU A 98 18.34 7.15 -4.55
C LEU A 98 18.82 6.15 -3.50
N PRO A 99 20.06 6.25 -3.02
CA PRO A 99 20.51 5.44 -1.91
C PRO A 99 19.84 5.90 -0.61
N GLU A 100 19.65 4.96 0.31
CA GLU A 100 18.87 5.15 1.51
C GLU A 100 19.37 6.32 2.37
N GLU A 101 20.68 6.50 2.50
CA GLU A 101 21.31 7.58 3.25
C GLU A 101 20.95 8.98 2.72
N GLN A 102 20.63 9.11 1.43
CA GLN A 102 20.22 10.37 0.80
C GLN A 102 18.74 10.70 1.01
N VAL A 103 17.98 9.85 1.70
CA VAL A 103 16.55 10.09 1.95
C VAL A 103 16.25 10.04 3.45
N ARG A 104 15.64 11.12 3.97
CA ARG A 104 15.16 11.23 5.35
C ARG A 104 13.65 11.42 5.36
N VAL A 105 12.92 10.57 6.07
CA VAL A 105 11.46 10.68 6.23
C VAL A 105 11.10 10.86 7.69
N VAL A 106 10.30 11.88 7.99
CA VAL A 106 9.69 12.12 9.30
C VAL A 106 8.19 11.98 9.15
N GLY A 107 7.62 11.03 9.88
CA GLY A 107 6.20 10.69 9.87
C GLY A 107 5.52 10.93 11.21
N GLY A 108 4.20 11.08 11.19
CA GLY A 108 3.32 11.10 12.37
C GLY A 108 1.86 11.19 11.94
N GLY A 109 0.97 10.42 12.59
CA GLY A 109 -0.46 10.38 12.25
C GLY A 109 -1.18 9.19 12.92
N PHE A 110 -2.51 9.14 12.77
CA PHE A 110 -3.36 8.08 13.36
C PHE A 110 -4.15 7.29 12.30
N GLY A 111 -4.04 5.97 12.38
CA GLY A 111 -4.91 4.92 11.84
C GLY A 111 -5.01 4.72 10.32
N GLY A 112 -4.87 5.78 9.51
CA GLY A 112 -5.22 5.75 8.09
C GLY A 112 -4.06 5.56 7.10
N TRP A 113 -2.80 5.59 7.54
CA TRP A 113 -1.62 5.59 6.66
C TRP A 113 -0.65 4.46 6.99
N SER A 114 -1.05 3.23 6.68
CA SER A 114 -0.21 2.03 6.87
C SER A 114 0.48 1.58 5.57
N THR A 115 -0.05 1.96 4.41
CA THR A 115 0.47 1.60 3.09
C THR A 115 1.07 2.81 2.39
N PRO A 116 2.25 2.72 1.73
CA PRO A 116 2.74 3.78 0.86
C PRO A 116 1.80 3.90 -0.35
N GLU A 117 0.96 4.93 -0.35
CA GLU A 117 0.09 5.27 -1.48
C GLU A 117 0.92 5.93 -2.60
N PRO A 118 0.61 5.69 -3.88
CA PRO A 118 1.32 6.24 -5.03
C PRO A 118 1.19 7.78 -5.21
N ASN A 119 0.47 8.47 -4.32
CA ASN A 119 0.26 9.92 -4.37
C ASN A 119 1.50 10.77 -3.97
N SER A 120 2.67 10.16 -3.76
CA SER A 120 3.94 10.87 -3.56
C SER A 120 4.50 11.51 -4.85
N SER A 121 3.88 11.28 -6.01
CA SER A 121 4.29 11.83 -7.31
C SER A 121 3.99 13.33 -7.50
N THR A 122 3.18 13.95 -6.65
CA THR A 122 2.86 15.41 -6.71
C THR A 122 3.88 16.31 -6.01
N ALA A 123 4.97 15.78 -5.47
CA ALA A 123 6.09 16.60 -5.02
C ALA A 123 6.84 17.16 -6.24
N ARG A 124 6.40 18.32 -6.73
CA ARG A 124 7.11 19.08 -7.78
C ARG A 124 8.54 19.33 -7.31
N PRO A 125 9.59 18.88 -8.02
CA PRO A 125 10.97 19.19 -7.63
C PRO A 125 11.15 20.72 -7.64
N PRO A 126 11.81 21.31 -6.62
CA PRO A 126 12.15 22.73 -6.67
C PRO A 126 13.07 22.99 -7.87
N ALA A 127 12.79 24.10 -8.58
CA ALA A 127 13.53 24.50 -9.76
C ALA A 127 15.05 24.50 -9.49
N THR A 128 15.81 23.91 -10.40
CA THR A 128 17.27 23.99 -10.41
C THR A 128 17.67 25.46 -10.37
N ARG A 129 18.45 25.85 -9.34
CA ARG A 129 19.06 27.18 -9.31
C ARG A 129 19.99 27.30 -10.52
N SER A 130 19.63 28.14 -11.47
CA SER A 130 20.53 28.58 -12.54
C SER A 130 21.70 29.34 -11.91
N PRO A 131 22.95 29.16 -12.37
CA PRO A 131 24.09 29.86 -11.81
C PRO A 131 23.99 31.35 -12.17
N SER A 132 23.96 32.20 -11.16
CA SER A 132 24.18 33.65 -11.30
C SER A 132 25.57 33.91 -11.88
N THR A 133 25.60 34.67 -12.97
CA THR A 133 26.81 35.25 -13.58
C THR A 133 27.49 36.23 -12.63
#